data_AF-A0A218VTH8-F1
#
_entry.id   AF-A0A218VTH8-F1
#
_cell.length_a   1.000
_cell.length_b   1.000
_cell.length_c   1.000
_cell.angle_alpha   90.00
_cell.angle_beta   90.00
_cell.angle_gamma   90.00
#
_symmetry.space_group_name_H-M   'P 1'
#
loop_
_entity.id
_entity.type
_entity.pdbx_description
1 polymer ?
#
loop_
_entity_poly.entity_id
_entity_poly.type
_entity_poly.pdbx_seq_one_letter_code
_entity_poly.pdbx_strand_id
1 'polypeptide(L)'
;MEAASLRQNLQHLHESYRHYMGQELSGLTAKELKSLENQLETSIKNIRLRKDQILNEEIKELNRKVLLPLRSFAALRSRSESELLCFLLLLHLFLRSNSMKLRAFSAALSPPAAAAQARRSFRSDAALEAIARASGDRVPNVALYNYPSFSGAFSALFARLFHDRLGLPCLILPFSSVEPLRVEDLYTEGIERCYLLDLLGPREFLATLAQRSSCKIIAFDHRKCMLSRVPPRKAYPENVSIYINTEKSSSFSVYEYFSAKLMEAQSPNDGAVASLFEPKDRDRVETVLKYIEDGDLRRWSLTDIRAFNIGSSEWRSKLNCVTNPYMYEQLLEISFSDLIAKGSSYISSRKNAAAKFLDKVFKGVRADGSSDLSDEIGKQLSLKSAASGLRLLMRNNLKMCLRSIDDTTDTSEVAKAYGGGGTPRSSSFIIKMDEYNCWLSGN
;
A
#
# COMPACT_ATOMS: atom_id res chain seq x y z
N MET A 1 25.51 11.94 36.15
CA MET A 1 24.75 13.02 35.49
C MET A 1 24.24 12.58 34.12
N GLU A 2 25.09 11.97 33.29
CA GLU A 2 24.72 11.44 31.96
C GLU A 2 23.59 10.40 31.98
N ALA A 3 23.61 9.44 32.92
CA ALA A 3 22.57 8.42 33.02
C ALA A 3 21.16 8.99 33.29
N ALA A 4 21.05 10.13 33.97
CA ALA A 4 19.75 10.80 34.20
C ALA A 4 19.28 11.55 32.95
N SER A 5 20.21 12.21 32.24
CA SER A 5 19.93 12.87 30.96
C SER A 5 19.53 11.88 29.86
N LEU A 6 20.21 10.72 29.79
CA LEU A 6 19.87 9.63 28.87
C LEU A 6 18.49 9.05 29.14
N ARG A 7 18.11 8.88 30.42
CA ARG A 7 16.75 8.43 30.80
C ARG A 7 15.68 9.45 30.39
N GLN A 8 15.95 10.74 30.60
CA GLN A 8 15.03 11.81 30.19
C GLN A 8 14.90 11.87 28.65
N ASN A 9 15.99 11.69 27.91
CA ASN A 9 16.00 11.65 26.45
C ASN A 9 15.25 10.42 25.90
N LEU A 10 15.38 9.26 26.57
CA LEU A 10 14.65 8.04 26.24
C LEU A 10 13.14 8.20 26.47
N GLN A 11 12.74 8.80 27.60
CA GLN A 11 11.35 9.10 27.89
C GLN A 11 10.76 10.05 26.84
N HIS A 12 11.46 11.14 26.54
CA HIS A 12 11.05 12.10 25.52
C HIS A 12 10.97 11.48 24.11
N LEU A 13 11.88 10.56 23.77
CA LEU A 13 11.88 9.85 22.49
C LEU A 13 10.71 8.86 22.40
N HIS A 14 10.43 8.14 23.48
CA HIS A 14 9.30 7.22 23.57
C HIS A 14 7.96 7.95 23.47
N GLU A 15 7.83 9.10 24.13
CA GLU A 15 6.69 10.02 24.00
C GLU A 15 6.53 10.53 22.57
N SER A 16 7.62 11.00 21.96
CA SER A 16 7.60 11.49 20.57
C SER A 16 7.16 10.39 19.59
N TYR A 17 7.65 9.16 19.74
CA TYR A 17 7.24 8.01 18.92
C TYR A 17 5.75 7.70 19.07
N ARG A 18 5.25 7.71 20.31
CA ARG A 18 3.81 7.54 20.60
C ARG A 18 2.98 8.62 19.90
N HIS A 19 3.40 9.88 19.97
CA HIS A 19 2.73 10.99 19.29
C HIS A 19 2.72 10.85 17.77
N TYR A 20 3.85 10.47 17.13
CA TYR A 20 3.90 10.22 15.68
C TYR A 20 3.02 9.04 15.24
N MET A 21 2.81 8.07 16.13
CA MET A 21 1.90 6.94 15.90
C MET A 21 0.44 7.26 16.20
N GLY A 22 0.13 8.49 16.64
CA GLY A 22 -1.22 8.97 16.93
C GLY A 22 -1.74 8.64 18.33
N GLN A 23 -0.86 8.16 19.21
CA GLN A 23 -1.14 7.82 20.61
C GLN A 23 -0.93 9.06 21.50
N GLU A 24 -1.70 9.18 22.59
CA GLU A 24 -1.55 10.22 23.64
C GLU A 24 -1.57 11.70 23.18
N LEU A 25 -2.07 11.98 21.98
CA LEU A 25 -2.16 13.33 21.42
C LEU A 25 -3.01 14.32 22.23
N SER A 26 -3.86 13.84 23.16
CA SER A 26 -4.69 14.68 24.03
C SER A 26 -3.89 15.43 25.10
N GLY A 27 -2.65 15.00 25.38
CA GLY A 27 -1.75 15.68 26.32
C GLY A 27 -0.93 16.81 25.70
N LEU A 28 -1.00 17.01 24.38
CA LEU A 28 -0.22 18.02 23.66
C LEU A 28 -0.98 19.33 23.51
N THR A 29 -0.27 20.44 23.64
CA THR A 29 -0.80 21.76 23.34
C THR A 29 -0.97 21.96 21.83
N ALA A 30 -1.82 22.91 21.43
CA ALA A 30 -2.03 23.23 20.01
C ALA A 30 -0.73 23.60 19.26
N LYS A 31 0.24 24.20 19.95
CA LYS A 31 1.55 24.58 19.40
C LYS A 31 2.42 23.35 19.13
N GLU A 32 2.45 22.39 20.05
CA GLU A 32 3.18 21.14 19.89
C GLU A 32 2.57 20.25 18.81
N LEU A 33 1.23 20.20 18.76
CA LEU A 33 0.51 19.49 17.71
C LEU A 33 0.84 20.06 16.31
N LYS A 34 0.93 21.40 16.20
CA LYS A 34 1.31 22.08 14.95
C LYS A 34 2.76 21.81 14.55
N SER A 35 3.67 21.75 15.53
CA SER A 35 5.07 21.36 15.29
C SER A 35 5.16 19.92 14.77
N LEU A 36 4.41 19.00 15.37
CA LEU A 36 4.35 17.60 14.97
C LEU A 36 3.80 17.45 13.54
N GLU A 37 2.74 18.18 13.20
CA GLU A 37 2.17 18.24 11.85
C GLU A 37 3.19 18.71 10.81
N ASN A 38 3.89 19.82 11.10
CA ASN A 38 4.91 20.37 10.20
C ASN A 38 6.09 19.40 9.97
N GLN A 39 6.50 18.68 11.02
CA GLN A 39 7.55 17.65 10.92
C GLN A 39 7.10 16.47 10.07
N LEU A 40 5.87 16.00 10.24
CA LEU A 40 5.28 14.94 9.42
C LEU A 40 5.16 15.36 7.95
N GLU A 41 4.66 16.56 7.69
CA GLU A 41 4.48 17.09 6.33
C GLU A 41 5.82 17.20 5.59
N THR A 42 6.85 17.72 6.26
CA THR A 42 8.21 17.81 5.71
C THR A 42 8.78 16.44 5.41
N SER A 43 8.62 15.47 6.32
CA SER A 43 9.08 14.09 6.13
C SER A 43 8.41 13.41 4.94
N ILE A 44 7.08 13.54 4.83
CA ILE A 44 6.29 12.98 3.71
C ILE A 44 6.71 13.62 2.38
N LYS A 45 6.92 14.94 2.35
CA LYS A 45 7.38 15.66 1.16
C LYS A 45 8.73 15.12 0.68
N ASN A 46 9.66 14.91 1.61
CA ASN A 46 10.99 14.36 1.30
C ASN A 46 10.92 12.92 0.77
N ILE A 47 10.04 12.08 1.34
CA ILE A 47 9.81 10.71 0.87
C ILE A 47 9.26 10.71 -0.56
N ARG A 48 8.29 11.57 -0.86
CA ARG A 48 7.70 11.70 -2.22
C ARG A 48 8.74 12.13 -3.24
N LEU A 49 9.48 13.20 -2.95
CA LEU A 49 10.55 13.69 -3.83
C LEU A 49 11.58 12.60 -4.14
N ARG A 50 11.96 11.82 -3.13
CA ARG A 50 12.94 10.74 -3.30
C ARG A 50 12.39 9.59 -4.14
N LYS A 51 11.12 9.23 -3.95
CA LYS A 51 10.45 8.22 -4.77
C LYS A 51 10.37 8.66 -6.24
N ASP A 52 10.06 9.92 -6.49
CA ASP A 52 10.00 10.48 -7.84
C ASP A 52 11.37 10.52 -8.51
N GLN A 53 12.44 10.84 -7.76
CA GLN A 53 13.81 10.77 -8.26
C GLN A 53 14.19 9.35 -8.70
N ILE A 54 13.95 8.35 -7.84
CA ILE A 54 14.26 6.94 -8.13
C ILE A 54 13.49 6.46 -9.36
N LEU A 55 12.19 6.75 -9.42
CA LEU A 55 11.36 6.36 -10.57
C LEU A 55 11.85 6.99 -11.88
N ASN A 56 12.25 8.26 -11.85
CA ASN A 56 12.79 8.95 -13.02
C ASN A 56 14.15 8.38 -13.45
N GLU A 57 15.00 7.98 -12.51
CA GLU A 57 16.26 7.30 -12.80
C GLU A 57 16.03 5.92 -13.43
N GLU A 58 15.12 5.12 -12.90
CA GLU A 58 14.75 3.82 -13.46
C GLU A 58 14.18 3.95 -14.88
N ILE A 59 13.33 4.94 -15.12
CA ILE A 59 12.78 5.22 -16.46
C ILE A 59 13.90 5.61 -17.44
N LYS A 60 14.83 6.49 -17.03
CA LYS A 60 15.98 6.87 -17.86
C LYS A 60 16.86 5.67 -18.19
N GLU A 61 17.09 4.79 -17.22
CA GLU A 61 17.94 3.62 -17.41
C GLU A 61 17.27 2.57 -18.31
N LEU A 62 15.96 2.35 -18.17
CA LEU A 62 15.18 1.51 -19.08
C LEU A 62 15.19 2.07 -20.52
N ASN A 63 14.99 3.38 -20.68
CA ASN A 63 15.08 4.03 -21.99
C ASN A 63 16.47 3.86 -22.62
N ARG A 64 17.54 3.94 -21.82
CA ARG A 64 18.91 3.72 -22.32
C ARG A 64 19.15 2.28 -22.75
N LYS A 65 18.66 1.29 -21.98
CA LYS A 65 18.91 -0.14 -22.22
C LYS A 65 18.02 -0.76 -23.30
N VAL A 66 16.83 -0.22 -23.54
CA VAL A 66 15.82 -0.84 -24.41
C VAL A 66 15.51 0.05 -25.62
N LEU A 67 15.21 1.33 -25.41
CA LEU A 67 14.72 2.23 -26.47
C LEU A 67 15.85 2.70 -27.42
N LEU A 68 17.06 2.96 -26.90
CA LEU A 68 18.20 3.36 -27.73
C LEU A 68 18.63 2.26 -28.73
N PRO A 69 18.81 0.98 -28.32
CA PRO A 69 19.04 -0.10 -29.28
C PRO A 69 17.92 -0.23 -30.31
N LEU A 70 16.64 -0.19 -29.89
CA LEU A 70 15.46 -0.24 -30.78
C LEU A 70 15.44 0.87 -31.84
N ARG A 71 15.90 2.08 -31.51
CA ARG A 71 16.01 3.18 -32.47
C ARG A 71 17.14 2.98 -33.48
N SER A 72 18.27 2.41 -33.08
CA SER A 72 19.32 1.98 -34.03
C SER A 72 18.86 0.81 -34.93
N PHE A 73 17.91 -0.03 -34.49
CA PHE A 73 17.34 -1.10 -35.31
C PHE A 73 16.34 -0.61 -36.37
N ALA A 74 15.65 0.51 -36.15
CA ALA A 74 14.73 1.11 -37.15
C ALA A 74 15.44 1.63 -38.41
N ALA A 75 16.77 1.81 -38.38
CA ALA A 75 17.58 2.24 -39.51
C ALA A 75 17.98 1.11 -40.49
N LEU A 76 17.72 -0.16 -40.17
CA LEU A 76 18.12 -1.33 -40.96
C LEU A 76 17.02 -1.88 -41.89
N ARG A 77 15.96 -1.09 -42.15
CA ARG A 77 14.78 -1.49 -42.94
C ARG A 77 15.02 -1.67 -44.45
N SER A 78 16.29 -1.77 -44.89
CA SER A 78 16.69 -1.78 -46.30
C SER A 78 17.54 -2.99 -46.72
N ARG A 79 17.44 -4.15 -46.05
CA ARG A 79 18.14 -5.39 -46.46
C ARG A 79 17.25 -6.64 -46.46
N SER A 80 17.70 -7.64 -47.20
CA SER A 80 16.94 -8.78 -47.75
C SER A 80 16.29 -9.70 -46.71
N GLU A 81 15.24 -10.42 -47.15
CA GLU A 81 14.40 -11.33 -46.33
C GLU A 81 15.19 -12.44 -45.60
N SER A 82 16.34 -12.85 -46.12
CA SER A 82 17.23 -13.84 -45.48
C SER A 82 17.86 -13.33 -44.18
N GLU A 83 18.16 -12.03 -44.07
CA GLU A 83 18.70 -11.44 -42.84
C GLU A 83 17.59 -11.26 -41.79
N LEU A 84 16.35 -10.96 -42.20
CA LEU A 84 15.18 -10.85 -41.31
C LEU A 84 14.88 -12.16 -40.55
N LEU A 85 15.10 -13.31 -41.18
CA LEU A 85 14.92 -14.62 -40.52
C LEU A 85 15.96 -14.87 -39.43
N CYS A 86 17.23 -14.54 -39.69
CA CYS A 86 18.30 -14.59 -38.68
C CYS A 86 18.03 -13.63 -37.51
N PHE A 87 17.44 -12.46 -37.80
CA PHE A 87 17.05 -11.48 -36.80
C PHE A 87 15.87 -11.93 -35.92
N LEU A 88 14.85 -12.57 -36.52
CA LEU A 88 13.76 -13.19 -35.78
C LEU A 88 14.29 -14.26 -34.82
N LEU A 89 15.27 -15.06 -35.25
CA LEU A 89 15.92 -16.08 -34.43
C LEU A 89 16.71 -15.48 -33.25
N LEU A 90 17.46 -14.39 -33.48
CA LEU A 90 18.22 -13.67 -32.45
C LEU A 90 17.29 -12.96 -31.44
N LEU A 91 16.21 -12.34 -31.91
CA LEU A 91 15.18 -11.77 -31.04
C LEU A 91 14.51 -12.89 -30.22
N HIS A 92 14.18 -14.02 -30.83
CA HIS A 92 13.61 -15.16 -30.12
C HIS A 92 14.55 -15.69 -29.03
N LEU A 93 15.86 -15.81 -29.31
CA LEU A 93 16.87 -16.24 -28.34
C LEU A 93 17.06 -15.23 -27.19
N PHE A 94 17.06 -13.93 -27.50
CA PHE A 94 17.14 -12.86 -26.51
C PHE A 94 15.89 -12.80 -25.60
N LEU A 95 14.70 -13.01 -26.17
CA LEU A 95 13.43 -13.09 -25.44
C LEU A 95 13.34 -14.37 -24.60
N ARG A 96 13.89 -15.50 -25.07
CA ARG A 96 13.94 -16.77 -24.34
C ARG A 96 14.88 -16.71 -23.13
N SER A 97 15.98 -15.97 -23.23
CA SER A 97 16.93 -15.75 -22.14
C SER A 97 16.39 -14.81 -21.04
N ASN A 98 15.39 -13.97 -21.34
CA ASN A 98 14.80 -12.97 -20.44
C ASN A 98 13.34 -13.27 -20.03
N SER A 99 12.92 -14.55 -20.01
CA SER A 99 11.51 -14.97 -19.92
C SER A 99 10.72 -14.51 -18.68
N MET A 100 11.34 -13.87 -17.68
CA MET A 100 10.62 -13.31 -16.52
C MET A 100 10.12 -11.87 -16.68
N LYS A 101 10.36 -11.16 -17.79
CA LYS A 101 9.96 -9.74 -17.92
C LYS A 101 9.02 -9.40 -19.09
N LEU A 102 8.54 -10.39 -19.84
CA LEU A 102 7.87 -10.13 -21.12
C LEU A 102 6.33 -10.13 -21.12
N ARG A 103 5.66 -9.88 -19.99
CA ARG A 103 4.22 -9.53 -20.02
C ARG A 103 3.94 -8.07 -20.39
N ALA A 104 4.98 -7.23 -20.53
CA ALA A 104 4.85 -5.81 -20.84
C ALA A 104 4.90 -5.47 -22.35
N PHE A 105 5.09 -6.46 -23.24
CA PHE A 105 5.47 -6.18 -24.64
C PHE A 105 4.29 -6.08 -25.63
N SER A 106 3.08 -6.49 -25.26
CA SER A 106 1.92 -6.37 -26.16
C SER A 106 1.42 -4.92 -26.36
N ALA A 107 1.92 -3.96 -25.58
CA ALA A 107 1.44 -2.57 -25.61
C ALA A 107 2.25 -1.64 -26.54
N ALA A 108 3.32 -2.13 -27.19
CA ALA A 108 4.30 -1.28 -27.88
C ALA A 108 4.15 -1.18 -29.41
N LEU A 109 3.10 -1.74 -30.00
CA LEU A 109 2.89 -1.72 -31.47
C LEU A 109 1.90 -0.64 -31.97
N SER A 110 1.57 0.36 -31.15
CA SER A 110 0.75 1.51 -31.59
C SER A 110 1.63 2.73 -31.94
N PRO A 111 1.30 3.49 -33.00
CA PRO A 111 2.12 4.61 -33.49
C PRO A 111 2.12 5.80 -32.50
N PRO A 112 3.07 6.75 -32.63
CA PRO A 112 3.36 7.71 -31.58
C PRO A 112 2.38 8.88 -31.62
N ALA A 113 1.35 8.82 -30.80
CA ALA A 113 0.62 10.00 -30.34
C ALA A 113 0.58 9.99 -28.80
N ALA A 114 1.00 11.10 -28.21
CA ALA A 114 1.03 11.42 -26.79
C ALA A 114 1.93 10.55 -25.89
N ALA A 115 3.09 11.10 -25.54
CA ALA A 115 3.79 10.75 -24.31
C ALA A 115 3.01 11.25 -23.09
N ALA A 116 1.79 10.73 -22.89
CA ALA A 116 1.16 10.68 -21.60
C ALA A 116 1.59 9.34 -20.99
N GLN A 117 2.51 9.44 -20.04
CA GLN A 117 2.82 8.38 -19.08
C GLN A 117 1.50 7.66 -18.74
N ALA A 118 1.39 6.36 -19.05
CA ALA A 118 0.28 5.52 -18.61
C ALA A 118 0.35 5.40 -17.08
N ARG A 119 0.00 6.48 -16.38
CA ARG A 119 -0.47 6.44 -15.01
C ARG A 119 -1.62 5.46 -15.07
N ARG A 120 -1.55 4.39 -14.27
CA ARG A 120 -2.74 3.58 -13.98
C ARG A 120 -3.69 4.50 -13.21
N SER A 121 -4.47 5.31 -13.95
CA SER A 121 -5.52 6.15 -13.40
C SER A 121 -6.70 5.25 -13.06
N PHE A 122 -7.31 5.45 -11.90
CA PHE A 122 -8.48 4.67 -11.47
C PHE A 122 -9.78 5.27 -11.99
N ARG A 123 -9.76 6.55 -12.39
CA ARG A 123 -10.63 7.10 -13.43
C ARG A 123 -10.17 6.63 -14.82
N SER A 124 -10.19 5.31 -15.04
CA SER A 124 -9.87 4.72 -16.33
C SER A 124 -11.08 4.77 -17.26
N ASP A 125 -10.84 4.65 -18.58
CA ASP A 125 -11.92 4.55 -19.55
C ASP A 125 -12.87 3.38 -19.22
N ALA A 126 -12.34 2.26 -18.72
CA ALA A 126 -13.15 1.12 -18.28
C ALA A 126 -14.05 1.44 -17.08
N ALA A 127 -13.58 2.25 -16.13
CA ALA A 127 -14.41 2.68 -14.99
C ALA A 127 -15.51 3.65 -15.44
N LEU A 128 -15.18 4.59 -16.34
CA LEU A 128 -16.14 5.52 -16.92
C LEU A 128 -17.18 4.81 -17.80
N GLU A 129 -16.76 3.79 -18.56
CA GLU A 129 -17.66 2.95 -19.34
C GLU A 129 -18.60 2.13 -18.45
N ALA A 130 -18.10 1.58 -17.33
CA ALA A 130 -18.94 0.88 -16.36
C ALA A 130 -20.00 1.81 -15.74
N ILE A 131 -19.64 3.07 -15.44
CA ILE A 131 -20.59 4.10 -14.99
C ILE A 131 -21.62 4.39 -16.08
N ALA A 132 -21.20 4.61 -17.33
CA ALA A 132 -22.09 4.91 -18.44
C ALA A 132 -23.10 3.77 -18.70
N ARG A 133 -22.63 2.51 -18.65
CA ARG A 133 -23.49 1.33 -18.76
C ARG A 133 -24.49 1.25 -17.61
N ALA A 134 -24.03 1.39 -16.36
CA ALA A 134 -24.90 1.39 -15.19
C ALA A 134 -25.94 2.53 -15.22
N SER A 135 -25.59 3.69 -15.76
CA SER A 135 -26.52 4.79 -16.01
C SER A 135 -27.59 4.41 -17.04
N GLY A 136 -27.19 3.77 -18.15
CA GLY A 136 -28.13 3.30 -19.18
C GLY A 136 -29.10 2.25 -18.63
N ASP A 137 -28.60 1.36 -17.78
CA ASP A 137 -29.38 0.30 -17.11
C ASP A 137 -30.16 0.80 -15.88
N ARG A 138 -30.05 2.10 -15.54
CA ARG A 138 -30.67 2.73 -14.35
C ARG A 138 -30.37 1.98 -13.04
N VAL A 139 -29.12 1.57 -12.85
CA VAL A 139 -28.67 0.86 -11.64
C VAL A 139 -28.82 1.78 -10.42
N PRO A 140 -29.63 1.41 -9.40
CA PRO A 140 -29.97 2.33 -8.31
C PRO A 140 -28.93 2.35 -7.18
N ASN A 141 -28.01 1.37 -7.13
CA ASN A 141 -27.02 1.27 -6.07
C ASN A 141 -25.60 1.39 -6.63
N VAL A 142 -24.77 2.21 -6.00
CA VAL A 142 -23.35 2.34 -6.33
C VAL A 142 -22.52 2.13 -5.06
N ALA A 143 -21.42 1.39 -5.15
CA ALA A 143 -20.46 1.23 -4.07
C ALA A 143 -19.04 1.56 -4.55
N LEU A 144 -18.38 2.49 -3.84
CA LEU A 144 -16.99 2.87 -4.06
C LEU A 144 -16.17 2.33 -2.91
N TYR A 145 -15.09 1.58 -3.20
CA TYR A 145 -14.24 1.03 -2.15
C TYR A 145 -12.80 1.47 -2.24
N ASN A 146 -12.14 1.54 -1.09
CA ASN A 146 -10.78 2.04 -0.99
C ASN A 146 -9.82 1.05 -1.65
N TYR A 147 -9.24 1.46 -2.77
CA TYR A 147 -8.27 0.67 -3.51
C TYR A 147 -6.85 1.22 -3.29
N PRO A 148 -5.81 0.37 -3.12
CA PRO A 148 -5.81 -1.10 -3.07
C PRO A 148 -5.84 -1.64 -1.62
N SER A 149 -6.86 -1.27 -0.84
CA SER A 149 -7.00 -1.73 0.55
C SER A 149 -7.61 -3.13 0.59
N PHE A 150 -7.07 -4.02 1.42
CA PHE A 150 -7.73 -5.29 1.74
C PHE A 150 -9.07 -5.03 2.44
N SER A 151 -9.08 -4.11 3.40
CA SER A 151 -10.28 -3.67 4.10
C SER A 151 -11.36 -3.21 3.11
N GLY A 152 -10.99 -2.31 2.18
CA GLY A 152 -11.88 -1.86 1.11
C GLY A 152 -12.36 -2.97 0.19
N ALA A 153 -11.49 -3.89 -0.24
CA ALA A 153 -11.86 -4.99 -1.11
C ALA A 153 -12.83 -5.99 -0.44
N PHE A 154 -12.65 -6.29 0.85
CA PHE A 154 -13.59 -7.09 1.62
C PHE A 154 -14.90 -6.35 1.87
N SER A 155 -14.87 -5.05 2.14
CA SER A 155 -16.10 -4.25 2.19
C SER A 155 -16.88 -4.31 0.87
N ALA A 156 -16.19 -4.24 -0.27
CA ALA A 156 -16.80 -4.39 -1.59
C ALA A 156 -17.41 -5.79 -1.80
N LEU A 157 -16.73 -6.85 -1.34
CA LEU A 157 -17.27 -8.21 -1.33
C LEU A 157 -18.59 -8.28 -0.53
N PHE A 158 -18.66 -7.67 0.65
CA PHE A 158 -19.88 -7.71 1.47
C PHE A 158 -21.03 -6.94 0.84
N ALA A 159 -20.75 -5.80 0.22
CA ALA A 159 -21.74 -5.09 -0.58
C ALA A 159 -22.24 -5.96 -1.75
N ARG A 160 -21.33 -6.64 -2.46
CA ARG A 160 -21.69 -7.55 -3.57
C ARG A 160 -22.61 -8.68 -3.09
N LEU A 161 -22.20 -9.39 -2.04
CA LEU A 161 -22.99 -10.50 -1.49
C LEU A 161 -24.37 -10.04 -1.03
N PHE A 162 -24.46 -8.91 -0.32
CA PHE A 162 -25.73 -8.36 0.13
C PHE A 162 -26.68 -8.05 -1.04
N HIS A 163 -26.18 -7.35 -2.06
CA HIS A 163 -26.98 -6.97 -3.22
C HIS A 163 -27.38 -8.18 -4.07
N ASP A 164 -26.48 -9.17 -4.24
CA ASP A 164 -26.78 -10.42 -4.95
C ASP A 164 -27.86 -11.24 -4.25
N ARG A 165 -27.82 -11.34 -2.91
CA ARG A 165 -28.83 -12.07 -2.12
C ARG A 165 -30.23 -11.46 -2.23
N LEU A 166 -30.31 -10.15 -2.43
CA LEU A 166 -31.57 -9.43 -2.59
C LEU A 166 -32.00 -9.26 -4.06
N GLY A 167 -31.20 -9.74 -5.02
CA GLY A 167 -31.45 -9.52 -6.45
C GLY A 167 -31.44 -8.05 -6.85
N LEU A 168 -30.68 -7.21 -6.13
CA LEU A 168 -30.64 -5.76 -6.34
C LEU A 168 -29.41 -5.36 -7.18
N PRO A 169 -29.58 -4.67 -8.32
CA PRO A 169 -28.44 -4.20 -9.12
C PRO A 169 -27.56 -3.23 -8.32
N CYS A 170 -26.24 -3.44 -8.38
CA CYS A 170 -25.26 -2.58 -7.73
C CYS A 170 -23.97 -2.47 -8.55
N LEU A 171 -23.58 -1.24 -8.87
CA LEU A 171 -22.30 -0.94 -9.52
C LEU A 171 -21.22 -0.79 -8.45
N ILE A 172 -20.17 -1.62 -8.49
CA ILE A 172 -19.08 -1.58 -7.52
C ILE A 172 -17.77 -1.18 -8.21
N LEU A 173 -17.12 -0.11 -7.76
CA LEU A 173 -15.94 0.46 -8.39
C LEU A 173 -14.79 0.70 -7.39
N PRO A 174 -13.53 0.49 -7.81
CA PRO A 174 -12.37 0.86 -7.01
C PRO A 174 -12.24 2.39 -6.95
N PHE A 175 -11.89 2.90 -5.77
CA PHE A 175 -11.65 4.31 -5.53
C PHE A 175 -10.23 4.50 -4.97
N SER A 176 -9.40 5.23 -5.69
CA SER A 176 -8.02 5.54 -5.31
C SER A 176 -7.86 7.02 -5.01
N SER A 177 -6.95 7.33 -4.08
CA SER A 177 -6.52 8.73 -3.85
C SER A 177 -5.65 9.28 -4.98
N VAL A 178 -5.17 8.42 -5.88
CA VAL A 178 -4.37 8.78 -7.05
C VAL A 178 -5.32 8.88 -8.24
N GLU A 179 -5.69 10.12 -8.60
CA GLU A 179 -6.68 10.44 -9.63
C GLU A 179 -8.07 9.81 -9.35
N PRO A 180 -8.77 10.29 -8.29
CA PRO A 180 -10.06 9.76 -7.88
C PRO A 180 -11.16 10.03 -8.91
N LEU A 181 -12.22 9.22 -8.85
CA LEU A 181 -13.50 9.57 -9.47
C LEU A 181 -13.98 10.93 -8.95
N ARG A 182 -14.53 11.74 -9.85
CA ARG A 182 -15.11 13.03 -9.53
C ARG A 182 -16.57 12.86 -9.14
N VAL A 183 -17.15 13.85 -8.46
CA VAL A 183 -18.57 13.82 -8.13
C VAL A 183 -19.42 13.84 -9.40
N GLU A 184 -18.97 14.54 -10.43
CA GLU A 184 -19.61 14.61 -11.74
C GLU A 184 -19.65 13.26 -12.45
N ASP A 185 -18.64 12.40 -12.20
CA ASP A 185 -18.63 11.05 -12.78
C ASP A 185 -19.73 10.17 -12.14
N LEU A 186 -20.26 10.52 -10.97
CA LEU A 186 -21.31 9.77 -10.27
C LEU A 186 -22.70 10.40 -10.44
N TYR A 187 -22.82 11.42 -11.29
CA TYR A 187 -24.07 12.12 -11.54
C TYR A 187 -24.87 11.43 -12.63
N THR A 188 -25.42 10.27 -12.30
CA THR A 188 -26.29 9.50 -13.19
C THR A 188 -27.71 9.47 -12.63
N GLU A 189 -28.71 9.78 -13.47
CA GLU A 189 -30.11 9.72 -13.06
C GLU A 189 -30.46 8.31 -12.56
N GLY A 190 -31.21 8.24 -11.46
CA GLY A 190 -31.70 6.97 -10.90
C GLY A 190 -30.84 6.33 -9.81
N ILE A 191 -29.69 6.90 -9.43
CA ILE A 191 -28.98 6.42 -8.22
C ILE A 191 -29.81 6.76 -6.97
N GLU A 192 -30.19 5.72 -6.22
CA GLU A 192 -30.89 5.81 -4.95
C GLU A 192 -29.97 5.68 -3.75
N ARG A 193 -28.91 4.85 -3.83
CA ARG A 193 -27.96 4.62 -2.73
C ARG A 193 -26.51 4.64 -3.22
N CYS A 194 -25.66 5.33 -2.47
CA CYS A 194 -24.22 5.35 -2.67
C CYS A 194 -23.50 4.88 -1.39
N TYR A 195 -22.69 3.83 -1.51
CA TYR A 195 -21.85 3.33 -0.43
C TYR A 195 -20.40 3.79 -0.62
N LEU A 196 -19.80 4.37 0.42
CA LEU A 196 -18.37 4.67 0.47
C LEU A 196 -17.71 3.72 1.48
N LEU A 197 -16.90 2.79 0.99
CA LEU A 197 -16.42 1.63 1.73
C LEU A 197 -14.92 1.77 2.04
N ASP A 198 -14.57 1.87 3.33
CA ASP A 198 -13.19 2.14 3.80
C ASP A 198 -12.64 3.50 3.29
N LEU A 199 -13.52 4.46 2.99
CA LEU A 199 -13.16 5.80 2.55
C LEU A 199 -14.28 6.82 2.77
N LEU A 200 -13.89 8.09 2.94
CA LEU A 200 -14.79 9.25 2.76
C LEU A 200 -14.43 10.10 1.52
N GLY A 201 -13.40 9.71 0.78
CA GLY A 201 -12.88 10.45 -0.38
C GLY A 201 -11.98 11.66 -0.02
N PRO A 202 -11.59 12.47 -1.01
CA PRO A 202 -10.89 13.76 -0.82
C PRO A 202 -11.69 14.78 -0.01
N ARG A 203 -11.06 15.90 0.39
CA ARG A 203 -11.80 17.00 1.05
C ARG A 203 -12.94 17.48 0.15
N GLU A 204 -14.05 17.88 0.77
CA GLU A 204 -15.30 18.28 0.09
C GLU A 204 -16.01 17.22 -0.77
N PHE A 205 -15.41 16.04 -1.02
CA PHE A 205 -16.02 15.01 -1.88
C PHE A 205 -17.39 14.58 -1.35
N LEU A 206 -17.46 14.16 -0.09
CA LEU A 206 -18.70 13.73 0.55
C LEU A 206 -19.75 14.85 0.63
N ALA A 207 -19.34 16.07 0.98
CA ALA A 207 -20.24 17.21 1.08
C ALA A 207 -20.81 17.60 -0.29
N THR A 208 -19.98 17.59 -1.33
CA THR A 208 -20.38 17.90 -2.71
C THR A 208 -21.32 16.82 -3.27
N LEU A 209 -21.03 15.55 -2.99
CA LEU A 209 -21.91 14.44 -3.37
C LEU A 209 -23.28 14.60 -2.69
N ALA A 210 -23.31 14.86 -1.38
CA ALA A 210 -24.53 15.00 -0.59
C ALA A 210 -25.43 16.16 -1.02
N GLN A 211 -24.87 17.30 -1.44
CA GLN A 211 -25.63 18.46 -1.90
C GLN A 211 -26.28 18.25 -3.26
N ARG A 212 -25.70 17.39 -4.10
CA ARG A 212 -26.11 17.25 -5.51
C ARG A 212 -26.96 16.01 -5.76
N SER A 213 -26.85 14.98 -4.95
CA SER A 213 -27.58 13.74 -5.14
C SER A 213 -28.83 13.68 -4.26
N SER A 214 -29.97 13.34 -4.87
CA SER A 214 -31.15 12.85 -4.13
C SER A 214 -30.95 11.43 -3.54
N CYS A 215 -29.76 10.85 -3.69
CA CYS A 215 -29.42 9.52 -3.21
C CYS A 215 -29.00 9.50 -1.73
N LYS A 216 -29.25 8.37 -1.08
CA LYS A 216 -28.80 8.09 0.29
C LYS A 216 -27.33 7.67 0.28
N ILE A 217 -26.49 8.40 0.98
CA ILE A 217 -25.05 8.14 1.06
C ILE A 217 -24.73 7.47 2.40
N ILE A 218 -24.02 6.34 2.35
CA ILE A 218 -23.64 5.54 3.52
C ILE A 218 -22.13 5.34 3.47
N ALA A 219 -21.40 5.94 4.40
CA ALA A 219 -19.94 5.96 4.37
C ALA A 219 -19.32 5.30 5.59
N PHE A 220 -18.25 4.52 5.38
CA PHE A 220 -17.54 3.78 6.42
C PHE A 220 -16.05 4.13 6.41
N ASP A 221 -15.49 4.39 7.58
CA ASP A 221 -14.05 4.54 7.77
C ASP A 221 -13.67 4.10 9.20
N HIS A 222 -12.39 3.84 9.44
CA HIS A 222 -11.88 3.49 10.78
C HIS A 222 -10.73 4.41 11.22
N ARG A 223 -10.24 5.26 10.32
CA ARG A 223 -9.05 6.08 10.56
C ARG A 223 -9.39 7.29 11.43
N LYS A 224 -8.70 7.40 12.57
CA LYS A 224 -8.83 8.54 13.51
C LYS A 224 -8.65 9.91 12.83
N CYS A 225 -7.78 10.00 11.82
CA CYS A 225 -7.57 11.26 11.07
C CYS A 225 -8.83 11.75 10.36
N MET A 226 -9.79 10.87 10.07
CA MET A 226 -11.03 11.20 9.37
C MET A 226 -12.07 11.85 10.30
N LEU A 227 -11.95 11.70 11.63
CA LEU A 227 -12.84 12.37 12.59
C LEU A 227 -12.79 13.90 12.45
N SER A 228 -11.61 14.46 12.19
CA SER A 228 -11.44 15.90 11.96
C SER A 228 -12.12 16.40 10.67
N ARG A 229 -12.46 15.48 9.76
CA ARG A 229 -13.04 15.79 8.44
C ARG A 229 -14.55 15.58 8.40
N VAL A 230 -15.13 15.04 9.47
CA VAL A 230 -16.56 14.84 9.60
C VAL A 230 -17.11 15.98 10.46
N PRO A 231 -17.87 16.93 9.88
CA PRO A 231 -18.68 17.87 10.63
C PRO A 231 -19.47 17.19 11.76
N PRO A 232 -19.74 17.90 12.88
CA PRO A 232 -20.60 17.38 13.95
C PRO A 232 -21.92 16.83 13.38
N ARG A 233 -22.48 15.76 13.96
CA ARG A 233 -23.67 15.03 13.45
C ARG A 233 -24.87 15.91 13.03
N LYS A 234 -24.96 17.16 13.49
CA LYS A 234 -26.02 18.12 13.13
C LYS A 234 -25.75 18.93 11.86
N ALA A 235 -24.61 18.75 11.19
CA ALA A 235 -24.17 19.56 10.04
C ALA A 235 -24.22 18.82 8.70
N TYR A 236 -24.53 17.52 8.67
CA TYR A 236 -24.78 16.80 7.42
C TYR A 236 -26.27 16.74 7.10
N PRO A 237 -26.66 16.75 5.81
CA PRO A 237 -28.05 16.54 5.43
C PRO A 237 -28.50 15.11 5.75
N GLU A 238 -29.82 14.93 5.94
CA GLU A 238 -30.43 13.66 6.40
C GLU A 238 -30.16 12.47 5.47
N ASN A 239 -29.81 12.72 4.20
CA ASN A 239 -29.45 11.70 3.24
C ASN A 239 -28.07 11.08 3.47
N VAL A 240 -27.27 11.54 4.44
CA VAL A 240 -25.91 11.06 4.71
C VAL A 240 -25.81 10.33 6.05
N SER A 241 -25.32 9.09 6.03
CA SER A 241 -25.00 8.30 7.22
C SER A 241 -23.51 7.96 7.24
N ILE A 242 -22.79 8.38 8.27
CA ILE A 242 -21.34 8.19 8.39
C ILE A 242 -21.02 7.32 9.60
N TYR A 243 -20.32 6.22 9.36
CA TYR A 243 -19.88 5.25 10.35
C TYR A 243 -18.35 5.29 10.45
N ILE A 244 -17.84 6.09 11.40
CA ILE A 244 -16.43 6.05 11.78
C ILE A 244 -16.29 5.24 13.06
N ASN A 245 -15.58 4.11 12.99
CA ASN A 245 -15.28 3.28 14.16
C ASN A 245 -13.76 3.14 14.31
N THR A 246 -13.17 3.73 15.35
CA THR A 246 -11.72 3.65 15.60
C THR A 246 -11.29 2.38 16.35
N GLU A 247 -12.25 1.58 16.79
CA GLU A 247 -12.01 0.33 17.55
C GLU A 247 -12.20 -0.92 16.70
N LYS A 248 -12.75 -0.78 15.50
CA LYS A 248 -13.10 -1.87 14.58
C LYS A 248 -12.71 -1.49 13.15
N SER A 249 -12.22 -2.43 12.36
CA SER A 249 -11.87 -2.16 10.96
C SER A 249 -13.09 -1.76 10.13
N SER A 250 -12.86 -1.08 9.00
CA SER A 250 -13.94 -0.75 8.06
C SER A 250 -14.56 -2.00 7.46
N SER A 251 -13.75 -3.01 7.09
CA SER A 251 -14.27 -4.30 6.63
C SER A 251 -15.20 -4.97 7.63
N PHE A 252 -14.85 -4.99 8.92
CA PHE A 252 -15.69 -5.62 9.94
C PHE A 252 -16.98 -4.80 10.20
N SER A 253 -16.87 -3.47 10.24
CA SER A 253 -18.05 -2.59 10.39
C SER A 253 -19.03 -2.73 9.21
N VAL A 254 -18.51 -2.87 7.99
CA VAL A 254 -19.32 -3.09 6.78
C VAL A 254 -19.95 -4.48 6.77
N TYR A 255 -19.21 -5.51 7.22
CA TYR A 255 -19.74 -6.87 7.37
C TYR A 255 -20.95 -6.90 8.31
N GLU A 256 -20.84 -6.29 9.49
CA GLU A 256 -21.94 -6.20 10.45
C GLU A 256 -23.12 -5.41 9.91
N TYR A 257 -22.85 -4.28 9.24
CA TYR A 257 -23.88 -3.44 8.65
C TYR A 257 -24.73 -4.22 7.63
N PHE A 258 -24.10 -4.87 6.66
CA PHE A 258 -24.83 -5.61 5.64
C PHE A 258 -25.48 -6.89 6.19
N SER A 259 -24.88 -7.52 7.19
CA SER A 259 -25.52 -8.66 7.88
C SER A 259 -26.80 -8.22 8.58
N ALA A 260 -26.77 -7.12 9.32
CA ALA A 260 -27.95 -6.57 9.98
C ALA A 260 -29.02 -6.12 8.97
N LYS A 261 -28.62 -5.46 7.87
CA LYS A 261 -29.56 -5.05 6.81
C LYS A 261 -30.21 -6.23 6.10
N LEU A 262 -29.49 -7.34 5.96
CA LEU A 262 -30.05 -8.56 5.37
C LEU A 262 -31.09 -9.18 6.31
N MET A 263 -30.85 -9.18 7.63
CA MET A 263 -31.84 -9.61 8.63
C MET A 263 -33.11 -8.75 8.59
N GLU A 264 -32.96 -7.42 8.51
CA GLU A 264 -34.09 -6.49 8.43
C GLU A 264 -34.94 -6.68 7.16
N ALA A 265 -34.31 -7.09 6.06
CA ALA A 265 -34.99 -7.30 4.78
C ALA A 265 -35.76 -8.63 4.69
N GLN A 266 -35.50 -9.58 5.60
CA GLN A 266 -36.19 -10.86 5.62
C GLN A 266 -37.56 -10.76 6.29
N SER A 267 -38.55 -11.42 5.70
CA SER A 267 -39.86 -11.58 6.34
C SER A 267 -39.77 -12.65 7.44
N PRO A 268 -40.50 -12.50 8.57
CA PRO A 268 -40.46 -13.44 9.70
C PRO A 268 -40.83 -14.90 9.36
N ASN A 269 -41.39 -15.14 8.17
CA ASN A 269 -41.92 -16.44 7.75
C ASN A 269 -40.92 -17.28 6.93
N ASP A 270 -39.76 -16.73 6.53
CA ASP A 270 -38.69 -17.51 5.90
C ASP A 270 -37.82 -18.14 7.01
N GLY A 271 -38.06 -19.40 7.34
CA GLY A 271 -37.36 -20.13 8.41
C GLY A 271 -35.84 -20.33 8.22
N ALA A 272 -35.22 -19.67 7.24
CA ALA A 272 -33.78 -19.69 7.00
C ALA A 272 -33.13 -18.39 7.48
N VAL A 273 -32.24 -18.50 8.48
CA VAL A 273 -31.40 -17.38 8.93
C VAL A 273 -30.59 -16.89 7.74
N ALA A 274 -30.84 -15.65 7.25
CA ALA A 274 -29.98 -15.09 6.22
C ALA A 274 -28.53 -15.03 6.70
N SER A 275 -27.63 -15.36 5.80
CA SER A 275 -26.21 -15.13 6.00
C SER A 275 -25.66 -14.55 4.71
N LEU A 276 -24.73 -13.60 4.83
CA LEU A 276 -23.99 -13.13 3.67
C LEU A 276 -23.17 -14.27 3.05
N PHE A 277 -22.65 -15.17 3.89
CA PHE A 277 -21.85 -16.32 3.47
C PHE A 277 -22.63 -17.61 3.49
N GLU A 278 -22.25 -18.52 2.59
CA GLU A 278 -22.51 -19.94 2.79
C GLU A 278 -21.78 -20.42 4.05
N PRO A 279 -22.34 -21.40 4.81
CA PRO A 279 -21.73 -21.88 6.06
C PRO A 279 -20.26 -22.29 5.91
N LYS A 280 -19.88 -22.84 4.75
CA LYS A 280 -18.51 -23.29 4.42
C LYS A 280 -17.49 -22.15 4.34
N ASP A 281 -17.91 -20.94 4.03
CA ASP A 281 -17.00 -19.81 3.74
C ASP A 281 -16.84 -18.89 4.96
N ARG A 282 -17.78 -18.96 5.92
CA ARG A 282 -17.86 -18.06 7.08
C ARG A 282 -16.59 -18.06 7.92
N ASP A 283 -16.18 -19.22 8.43
CA ASP A 283 -15.04 -19.33 9.33
C ASP A 283 -13.74 -18.88 8.66
N ARG A 284 -13.59 -19.19 7.36
CA ARG A 284 -12.43 -18.78 6.56
C ARG A 284 -12.36 -17.26 6.43
N VAL A 285 -13.45 -16.62 6.02
CA VAL A 285 -13.50 -15.16 5.82
C VAL A 285 -13.38 -14.42 7.15
N GLU A 286 -14.08 -14.87 8.20
CA GLU A 286 -13.98 -14.27 9.54
C GLU A 286 -12.56 -14.35 10.11
N THR A 287 -11.85 -15.44 9.85
CA THR A 287 -10.43 -15.56 10.25
C THR A 287 -9.56 -14.54 9.52
N VAL A 288 -9.75 -14.36 8.21
CA VAL A 288 -9.02 -13.35 7.43
C VAL A 288 -9.35 -11.94 7.92
N LEU A 289 -10.61 -11.65 8.25
CA LEU A 289 -11.04 -10.36 8.79
C LEU A 289 -10.36 -10.02 10.12
N LYS A 290 -10.13 -11.00 11.01
CA LYS A 290 -9.40 -10.78 12.27
C LYS A 290 -7.98 -10.28 12.02
N TYR A 291 -7.29 -10.85 11.01
CA TYR A 291 -5.94 -10.41 10.63
C TYR A 291 -5.92 -9.04 9.96
N ILE A 292 -6.91 -8.76 9.10
CA ILE A 292 -7.07 -7.42 8.50
C ILE A 292 -7.27 -6.39 9.60
N GLU A 293 -8.15 -6.66 10.56
CA GLU A 293 -8.43 -5.73 11.65
C GLU A 293 -7.22 -5.48 12.55
N ASP A 294 -6.47 -6.52 12.91
CA ASP A 294 -5.24 -6.37 13.70
C ASP A 294 -4.22 -5.44 13.02
N GLY A 295 -4.11 -5.55 11.69
CA GLY A 295 -3.26 -4.68 10.86
C GLY A 295 -3.79 -3.26 10.71
N ASP A 296 -5.06 -3.09 10.37
CA ASP A 296 -5.72 -1.78 10.18
C ASP A 296 -5.66 -0.93 11.45
N LEU A 297 -5.90 -1.56 12.60
CA LEU A 297 -5.88 -0.91 13.91
C LEU A 297 -4.49 -0.86 14.56
N ARG A 298 -3.47 -1.39 13.87
CA ARG A 298 -2.07 -1.38 14.32
C ARG A 298 -1.87 -2.02 15.68
N ARG A 299 -2.61 -3.09 15.97
CA ARG A 299 -2.52 -3.85 17.21
C ARG A 299 -1.28 -4.76 17.21
N TRP A 300 -0.97 -5.37 16.06
CA TRP A 300 0.15 -6.30 15.88
C TRP A 300 0.16 -7.45 16.89
N SER A 301 -1.03 -7.90 17.29
CA SER A 301 -1.21 -8.83 18.41
C SER A 301 -1.25 -10.29 17.95
N LEU A 302 -1.59 -10.54 16.68
CA LEU A 302 -1.73 -11.89 16.14
C LEU A 302 -0.38 -12.51 15.75
N THR A 303 -0.24 -13.81 15.97
CA THR A 303 0.90 -14.59 15.50
C THR A 303 1.05 -14.47 13.98
N ASP A 304 2.28 -14.39 13.49
CA ASP A 304 2.59 -14.29 12.05
C ASP A 304 1.94 -13.11 11.31
N ILE A 305 1.43 -12.10 12.02
CA ILE A 305 0.81 -10.90 11.43
C ILE A 305 1.72 -10.19 10.42
N ARG A 306 3.04 -10.20 10.65
CA ARG A 306 4.01 -9.66 9.69
C ARG A 306 4.02 -10.45 8.38
N ALA A 307 3.99 -11.77 8.46
CA ALA A 307 3.94 -12.63 7.28
C ALA A 307 2.61 -12.44 6.56
N PHE A 308 1.48 -12.45 7.29
CA PHE A 308 0.16 -12.17 6.73
C PHE A 308 0.12 -10.84 5.96
N ASN A 309 0.63 -9.75 6.53
CA ASN A 309 0.62 -8.44 5.89
C ASN A 309 1.49 -8.38 4.62
N ILE A 310 2.63 -9.09 4.62
CA ILE A 310 3.46 -9.22 3.42
C ILE A 310 2.73 -10.02 2.35
N GLY A 311 2.17 -11.18 2.69
CA GLY A 311 1.38 -12.00 1.77
C GLY A 311 0.20 -11.23 1.18
N SER A 312 -0.51 -10.46 2.01
CA SER A 312 -1.61 -9.59 1.61
C SER A 312 -1.14 -8.44 0.71
N SER A 313 0.06 -7.91 0.92
CA SER A 313 0.57 -6.81 0.08
C SER A 313 0.73 -7.19 -1.40
N GLU A 314 1.02 -8.46 -1.70
CA GLU A 314 1.15 -8.95 -3.07
C GLU A 314 -0.18 -9.03 -3.82
N TRP A 315 -1.29 -9.06 -3.07
CA TRP A 315 -2.62 -9.10 -3.63
C TRP A 315 -3.12 -7.73 -4.09
N ARG A 316 -2.47 -6.63 -3.71
CA ARG A 316 -2.88 -5.25 -4.04
C ARG A 316 -3.19 -5.03 -5.53
N SER A 317 -2.42 -5.65 -6.43
CA SER A 317 -2.66 -5.53 -7.87
C SER A 317 -3.89 -6.30 -8.36
N LYS A 318 -4.41 -7.25 -7.58
CA LYS A 318 -5.57 -8.09 -7.89
C LYS A 318 -6.89 -7.53 -7.34
N LEU A 319 -6.83 -6.53 -6.45
CA LEU A 319 -8.00 -5.98 -5.77
C LEU A 319 -8.78 -4.95 -6.60
N ASN A 320 -8.63 -4.94 -7.92
CA ASN A 320 -9.38 -4.04 -8.79
C ASN A 320 -10.43 -4.86 -9.55
N CYS A 321 -11.69 -4.78 -9.11
CA CYS A 321 -12.83 -5.49 -9.70
C CYS A 321 -13.09 -5.17 -11.18
N VAL A 322 -12.64 -4.02 -11.69
CA VAL A 322 -12.80 -3.66 -13.11
C VAL A 322 -11.81 -4.45 -13.96
N THR A 323 -10.56 -4.57 -13.50
CA THR A 323 -9.50 -5.29 -14.24
C THR A 323 -9.39 -6.76 -13.88
N ASN A 324 -9.99 -7.18 -12.77
CA ASN A 324 -10.00 -8.55 -12.27
C ASN A 324 -11.47 -8.99 -12.05
N PRO A 325 -12.11 -9.61 -13.05
CA PRO A 325 -13.51 -10.02 -12.92
C PRO A 325 -13.72 -11.14 -11.88
N TYR A 326 -12.67 -11.89 -11.55
CA TYR A 326 -12.71 -12.99 -10.56
C TYR A 326 -12.34 -12.54 -9.14
N MET A 327 -12.29 -11.22 -8.88
CA MET A 327 -11.80 -10.70 -7.61
C MET A 327 -12.61 -11.22 -6.43
N TYR A 328 -13.94 -11.30 -6.54
CA TYR A 328 -14.80 -11.66 -5.42
C TYR A 328 -14.72 -13.15 -5.08
N GLU A 329 -14.71 -14.01 -6.10
CA GLU A 329 -14.51 -15.46 -5.96
C GLU A 329 -13.15 -15.74 -5.31
N GLN A 330 -12.10 -15.05 -5.77
CA GLN A 330 -10.76 -15.15 -5.20
C GLN A 330 -10.70 -14.67 -3.74
N LEU A 331 -11.44 -13.62 -3.37
CA LEU A 331 -11.52 -13.15 -1.99
C LEU A 331 -12.30 -14.11 -1.10
N LEU A 332 -13.33 -14.77 -1.62
CA LEU A 332 -14.06 -15.82 -0.90
C LEU A 332 -13.16 -17.03 -0.63
N GLU A 333 -12.35 -17.44 -1.59
CA GLU A 333 -11.45 -18.59 -1.51
C GLU A 333 -10.16 -18.32 -0.74
N ILE A 334 -9.86 -17.06 -0.42
CA ILE A 334 -8.59 -16.70 0.19
C ILE A 334 -8.44 -17.36 1.57
N SER A 335 -7.30 -18.02 1.77
CA SER A 335 -6.95 -18.62 3.06
C SER A 335 -5.92 -17.77 3.80
N PHE A 336 -6.14 -17.57 5.11
CA PHE A 336 -5.15 -16.93 5.97
C PHE A 336 -3.83 -17.73 6.01
N SER A 337 -3.89 -19.07 5.94
CA SER A 337 -2.72 -19.94 5.92
C SER A 337 -1.86 -19.69 4.69
N ASP A 338 -2.48 -19.47 3.53
CA ASP A 338 -1.79 -19.26 2.27
C ASP A 338 -1.12 -17.88 2.24
N LEU A 339 -1.79 -16.87 2.79
CA LEU A 339 -1.22 -15.54 2.97
C LEU A 339 0.00 -15.56 3.89
N ILE A 340 -0.08 -16.27 5.01
CA ILE A 340 1.05 -16.45 5.93
C ILE A 340 2.17 -17.24 5.25
N ALA A 341 1.87 -18.39 4.63
CA ALA A 341 2.87 -19.22 3.97
C ALA A 341 3.61 -18.43 2.88
N LYS A 342 2.89 -17.62 2.10
CA LYS A 342 3.47 -16.77 1.07
C LYS A 342 4.36 -15.67 1.67
N GLY A 343 3.87 -14.99 2.71
CA GLY A 343 4.66 -13.99 3.42
C GLY A 343 5.91 -14.56 4.08
N SER A 344 5.81 -15.74 4.69
CA SER A 344 6.92 -16.46 5.29
C SER A 344 7.94 -16.91 4.26
N SER A 345 7.49 -17.40 3.10
CA SER A 345 8.33 -17.72 1.96
C SER A 345 9.08 -16.49 1.45
N TYR A 346 8.40 -15.35 1.32
CA TYR A 346 9.02 -14.07 0.96
C TYR A 346 10.10 -13.66 1.99
N ILE A 347 9.76 -13.66 3.28
CA ILE A 347 10.71 -13.34 4.36
C ILE A 347 11.93 -14.27 4.32
N SER A 348 11.72 -15.57 4.12
CA SER A 348 12.78 -16.58 4.03
C SER A 348 13.68 -16.34 2.83
N SER A 349 13.10 -16.14 1.65
CA SER A 349 13.82 -15.82 0.41
C SER A 349 14.71 -14.59 0.58
N ARG A 350 14.17 -13.53 1.19
CA ARG A 350 14.89 -12.28 1.49
C ARG A 350 16.04 -12.49 2.46
N LYS A 351 15.83 -13.27 3.53
CA LYS A 351 16.90 -13.65 4.47
C LYS A 351 17.99 -14.46 3.77
N ASN A 352 17.63 -15.42 2.93
CA ASN A 352 18.57 -16.25 2.18
C ASN A 352 19.37 -15.44 1.16
N ALA A 353 18.72 -14.51 0.45
CA ALA A 353 19.38 -13.60 -0.48
C ALA A 353 20.38 -12.69 0.26
N ALA A 354 19.99 -12.15 1.41
CA ALA A 354 20.90 -11.37 2.26
C ALA A 354 22.07 -12.21 2.78
N ALA A 355 21.83 -13.44 3.25
CA ALA A 355 22.90 -14.34 3.69
C ALA A 355 23.90 -14.67 2.57
N LYS A 356 23.40 -15.05 1.38
CA LYS A 356 24.22 -15.30 0.17
C LYS A 356 25.01 -14.07 -0.25
N PHE A 357 24.43 -12.87 -0.11
CA PHE A 357 25.13 -11.62 -0.37
C PHE A 357 26.31 -11.46 0.60
N LEU A 358 26.09 -11.71 1.88
CA LEU A 358 27.11 -11.56 2.92
C LEU A 358 28.21 -12.61 2.88
N ASP A 359 27.92 -13.85 2.47
CA ASP A 359 28.94 -14.90 2.35
C ASP A 359 29.95 -14.61 1.22
N LYS A 360 29.57 -13.76 0.25
CA LYS A 360 30.48 -13.30 -0.82
C LYS A 360 31.35 -12.10 -0.41
N VAL A 361 31.08 -11.45 0.73
CA VAL A 361 31.73 -10.19 1.12
C VAL A 361 32.47 -10.38 2.44
N PHE A 362 33.79 -10.55 2.38
CA PHE A 362 34.67 -10.63 3.55
C PHE A 362 34.93 -9.23 4.16
N LYS A 363 34.96 -9.18 5.50
CA LYS A 363 35.36 -8.07 6.40
C LYS A 363 35.17 -6.63 5.85
N GLY A 364 34.10 -5.98 6.30
CA GLY A 364 33.75 -4.60 5.94
C GLY A 364 32.94 -4.58 4.65
N VAL A 365 31.61 -4.48 4.77
CA VAL A 365 30.72 -4.77 3.64
C VAL A 365 30.36 -3.49 2.92
N ARG A 366 30.82 -3.32 1.67
CA ARG A 366 30.27 -2.33 0.75
C ARG A 366 29.13 -2.98 -0.05
N ALA A 367 27.88 -2.62 0.24
CA ALA A 367 26.69 -3.25 -0.34
C ALA A 367 26.16 -2.48 -1.56
N ASP A 368 27.03 -2.16 -2.52
CA ASP A 368 26.64 -1.40 -3.72
C ASP A 368 25.63 -2.20 -4.57
N GLY A 369 24.50 -1.58 -4.93
CA GLY A 369 23.52 -2.15 -5.87
C GLY A 369 22.45 -3.10 -5.29
N SER A 370 22.37 -3.29 -3.97
CA SER A 370 21.34 -4.12 -3.31
C SER A 370 20.46 -3.31 -2.35
N SER A 371 19.98 -2.14 -2.78
CA SER A 371 19.15 -1.24 -1.96
C SER A 371 17.86 -1.91 -1.48
N ASP A 372 17.32 -2.80 -2.30
CA ASP A 372 16.14 -3.57 -1.99
C ASP A 372 16.37 -4.46 -0.77
N LEU A 373 17.53 -5.10 -0.58
CA LEU A 373 17.88 -6.02 0.53
C LEU A 373 18.48 -5.34 1.78
N SER A 374 18.55 -4.01 1.80
CA SER A 374 19.30 -3.25 2.81
C SER A 374 18.90 -3.53 4.26
N ASP A 375 17.60 -3.73 4.53
CA ASP A 375 17.11 -4.05 5.88
C ASP A 375 17.53 -5.44 6.36
N GLU A 376 17.44 -6.46 5.49
CA GLU A 376 17.82 -7.84 5.80
C GLU A 376 19.33 -8.02 5.88
N ILE A 377 20.09 -7.37 4.99
CA ILE A 377 21.56 -7.33 5.06
C ILE A 377 21.98 -6.67 6.38
N GLY A 378 21.35 -5.55 6.76
CA GLY A 378 21.61 -4.88 8.03
C GLY A 378 21.34 -5.78 9.24
N LYS A 379 20.22 -6.52 9.27
CA LYS A 379 19.90 -7.47 10.34
C LYS A 379 20.89 -8.64 10.42
N GLN A 380 21.21 -9.25 9.28
CA GLN A 380 22.14 -10.38 9.23
C GLN A 380 23.56 -9.97 9.63
N LEU A 381 24.00 -8.79 9.23
CA LEU A 381 25.28 -8.26 9.69
C LEU A 381 25.26 -7.87 11.15
N SER A 382 24.16 -7.36 11.70
CA SER A 382 24.04 -7.15 13.15
C SER A 382 24.30 -8.46 13.91
N LEU A 383 23.68 -9.56 13.47
CA LEU A 383 23.87 -10.89 14.05
C LEU A 383 25.32 -11.41 13.89
N LYS A 384 25.91 -11.28 12.69
CA LYS A 384 27.31 -11.70 12.44
C LYS A 384 28.34 -10.79 13.13
N SER A 385 28.05 -9.51 13.28
CA SER A 385 28.92 -8.51 13.91
C SER A 385 28.97 -8.66 15.44
N ALA A 386 27.90 -9.13 16.07
CA ALA A 386 27.95 -9.52 17.47
C ALA A 386 28.98 -10.63 17.76
N ALA A 387 29.27 -11.46 16.75
CA ALA A 387 30.29 -12.49 16.81
C ALA A 387 31.67 -12.05 16.26
N SER A 388 31.80 -10.89 15.58
CA SER A 388 33.04 -10.55 14.83
C SER A 388 33.30 -9.05 14.52
N GLY A 389 32.51 -8.10 15.03
CA GLY A 389 32.80 -6.65 14.99
C GLY A 389 32.67 -5.90 13.64
N LEU A 390 31.82 -6.31 12.69
CA LEU A 390 31.77 -5.74 11.31
C LEU A 390 30.65 -4.71 11.03
N ARG A 391 30.90 -3.69 10.18
CA ARG A 391 29.97 -2.58 9.78
C ARG A 391 29.84 -2.41 8.23
N LEU A 392 28.73 -1.82 7.75
CA LEU A 392 28.32 -1.65 6.31
C LEU A 392 28.62 -0.28 5.68
N LEU A 393 28.78 -0.22 4.34
CA LEU A 393 29.03 0.96 3.48
C LEU A 393 28.23 0.94 2.14
N MET A 394 27.80 2.08 1.57
CA MET A 394 27.19 2.22 0.20
C MET A 394 27.44 3.62 -0.40
N ARG A 395 27.61 3.82 -1.74
CA ARG A 395 28.22 5.05 -2.33
C ARG A 395 27.38 6.34 -2.59
N ASN A 396 28.14 7.44 -2.85
CA ASN A 396 27.91 8.87 -3.19
C ASN A 396 27.35 9.81 -2.12
N ASN A 397 26.67 9.22 -1.16
CA ASN A 397 26.37 9.77 0.15
C ASN A 397 26.20 8.51 0.98
N LEU A 398 27.16 8.21 1.86
CA LEU A 398 27.21 6.92 2.52
C LEU A 398 26.04 6.82 3.51
N LYS A 399 24.98 6.08 3.16
CA LYS A 399 23.92 5.76 4.12
C LYS A 399 24.45 4.73 5.11
N MET A 400 24.83 5.19 6.29
CA MET A 400 25.25 4.36 7.40
C MET A 400 24.02 3.82 8.10
N CYS A 401 23.82 2.51 8.05
CA CYS A 401 22.76 1.82 8.79
C CYS A 401 23.37 1.16 10.02
N LEU A 402 22.99 1.63 11.20
CA LEU A 402 23.47 1.10 12.48
C LEU A 402 22.41 0.17 13.07
N ARG A 403 22.86 -0.97 13.60
CA ARG A 403 21.99 -1.96 14.23
C ARG A 403 22.66 -2.43 15.52
N SER A 404 21.90 -2.50 16.60
CA SER A 404 22.32 -3.11 17.86
C SER A 404 21.44 -4.32 18.15
N ILE A 405 22.06 -5.36 18.70
CA ILE A 405 21.36 -6.54 19.22
C ILE A 405 21.24 -6.54 20.74
N ASP A 406 21.97 -5.66 21.43
CA ASP A 406 21.91 -5.51 22.87
C ASP A 406 21.09 -4.27 23.25
N ASP A 407 20.55 -4.30 24.46
CA ASP A 407 19.68 -3.23 24.98
C ASP A 407 20.47 -2.08 25.59
N THR A 408 21.80 -2.16 25.51
CA THR A 408 22.73 -1.19 26.09
C THR A 408 23.28 -0.21 25.07
N THR A 409 23.27 -0.55 23.79
CA THR A 409 23.85 0.25 22.71
C THR A 409 22.74 0.94 21.91
N ASP A 410 22.54 2.24 22.19
CA ASP A 410 21.62 3.08 21.43
C ASP A 410 22.29 3.59 20.14
N THR A 411 21.99 2.95 19.03
CA THR A 411 22.53 3.35 17.73
C THR A 411 21.98 4.70 17.23
N SER A 412 20.83 5.14 17.75
CA SER A 412 20.16 6.36 17.27
C SER A 412 20.93 7.63 17.65
N GLU A 413 21.69 7.62 18.75
CA GLU A 413 22.53 8.75 19.16
C GLU A 413 23.62 9.03 18.14
N VAL A 414 24.30 7.98 17.69
CA VAL A 414 25.31 8.07 16.63
C VAL A 414 24.65 8.56 15.33
N ALA A 415 23.48 8.05 14.97
CA ALA A 415 22.81 8.53 13.76
C ALA A 415 22.43 10.02 13.83
N LYS A 416 21.94 10.51 14.98
CA LYS A 416 21.58 11.92 15.17
C LYS A 416 22.79 12.86 15.06
N ALA A 417 23.95 12.46 15.58
CA ALA A 417 25.18 13.25 15.51
C ALA A 417 25.61 13.56 14.06
N TYR A 418 25.23 12.70 13.12
CA TYR A 418 25.52 12.86 11.69
C TYR A 418 24.26 13.22 10.87
N GLY A 419 23.26 13.86 11.50
CA GLY A 419 22.05 14.34 10.81
C GLY A 419 21.08 13.26 10.34
N GLY A 420 21.22 12.03 10.85
CA GLY A 420 20.31 10.91 10.63
C GLY A 420 19.37 10.65 11.79
N GLY A 421 18.73 9.47 11.78
CA GLY A 421 17.78 9.08 12.82
C GLY A 421 17.36 7.62 12.77
N GLY A 422 16.59 7.20 13.76
CA GLY A 422 16.00 5.87 13.86
C GLY A 422 15.76 5.46 15.31
N THR A 423 15.63 4.16 15.54
CA THR A 423 15.39 3.58 16.87
C THR A 423 16.70 3.17 17.53
N PRO A 424 16.74 2.95 18.86
CA PRO A 424 17.94 2.51 19.56
C PRO A 424 18.59 1.28 18.96
N ARG A 425 17.78 0.30 18.54
CA ARG A 425 18.27 -0.94 17.90
C ARG A 425 18.46 -0.82 16.39
N SER A 426 18.01 0.26 15.75
CA SER A 426 18.04 0.38 14.29
C SER A 426 17.93 1.84 13.82
N SER A 427 19.06 2.41 13.43
CA SER A 427 19.11 3.79 12.95
C SER A 427 19.90 3.94 11.66
N SER A 428 19.83 5.11 11.04
CA SER A 428 20.67 5.41 9.88
C SER A 428 20.94 6.90 9.70
N PHE A 429 22.10 7.23 9.16
CA PHE A 429 22.50 8.58 8.78
C PHE A 429 23.21 8.58 7.44
N ILE A 430 23.50 9.77 6.90
CA ILE A 430 24.22 9.92 5.63
C ILE A 430 25.51 10.68 5.90
N ILE A 431 26.64 10.14 5.48
CA ILE A 431 27.97 10.77 5.62
C ILE A 431 28.68 10.82 4.27
N LYS A 432 29.50 11.86 4.00
CA LYS A 432 30.30 11.92 2.77
C LYS A 432 31.50 10.97 2.86
N MET A 433 32.04 10.59 1.70
CA MET A 433 33.20 9.68 1.65
C MET A 433 34.43 10.25 2.38
N ASP A 434 34.66 11.56 2.27
CA ASP A 434 35.81 12.22 2.89
C ASP A 434 35.64 12.32 4.42
N GLU A 435 34.45 12.66 4.89
CA GLU A 435 34.07 12.67 6.31
C GLU A 435 34.19 11.26 6.93
N TYR A 436 33.84 10.22 6.18
CA TYR A 436 33.99 8.83 6.60
C TYR A 436 35.46 8.39 6.70
N ASN A 437 36.30 8.81 5.74
CA ASN A 437 37.74 8.50 5.81
C ASN A 437 38.39 9.16 7.04
N CYS A 438 37.97 10.38 7.41
CA CYS A 438 38.37 11.00 8.67
C CYS A 438 37.86 10.22 9.90
N TRP A 439 36.61 9.75 9.87
CA TRP A 439 36.03 8.95 10.94
C TRP A 439 36.74 7.61 11.18
N LEU A 440 37.27 6.97 10.12
CA LEU A 440 38.11 5.77 10.21
C LEU A 440 39.54 6.02 10.71
N SER A 441 40.05 7.24 10.56
CA SER A 441 41.42 7.58 10.97
C SER A 441 41.55 8.00 12.44
N GLY A 442 40.42 8.25 13.12
CA GLY A 442 40.35 8.71 14.52
C GLY A 442 39.83 7.68 15.53
N ASN A 443 39.49 6.47 15.08
CA ASN A 443 39.13 5.29 15.87
C ASN A 443 39.88 4.08 15.32
#